data_AF-A0A952UL96-F1
#
_entry.id   AF-A0A952UL96-F1
#
_cell.length_a   1.000
_cell.length_b   1.000
_cell.length_c   1.000
_cell.angle_alpha   90.00
_cell.angle_beta   90.00
_cell.angle_gamma   90.00
#
_symmetry.space_group_name_H-M   'P 1'
#
loop_
_entity.id
_entity.type
_entity.pdbx_description
1 polymer ?
#
loop_
_entity_poly.entity_id
_entity_poly.type
_entity_poly.pdbx_seq_one_letter_code
_entity_poly.pdbx_strand_id
1 'polypeptide(L)'
;MDIKNLLSGQLDLAQMNATQPAGLERVQGLEKAGQKSTEAMHKAGQEFEAYFISYLIGKMRETVPKGLLDRKGEQVWYSFYDQEIAKLATQAGGIGLTAFVDAYVEKNK
;
A
#
# COMPACT_ATOMS: atom_id res chain seq x y z
N MET A 1 -8.76 70.10 5.42
CA MET A 1 -7.68 69.11 5.30
C MET A 1 -8.01 67.97 6.24
N ASP A 2 -8.68 66.98 5.65
CA ASP A 2 -9.39 65.91 6.34
C ASP A 2 -8.46 64.85 6.93
N ILE A 3 -8.63 64.61 8.24
CA ILE A 3 -7.98 63.52 9.00
C ILE A 3 -8.54 62.13 8.60
N LYS A 4 -9.46 62.07 7.63
CA LYS A 4 -10.10 60.81 7.19
C LYS A 4 -9.29 60.01 6.16
N ASN A 5 -8.15 60.50 5.69
CA ASN A 5 -7.42 59.88 4.57
C ASN A 5 -6.24 58.97 4.97
N LEU A 6 -6.07 58.70 6.27
CA LEU A 6 -5.00 57.82 6.79
C LEU A 6 -5.48 56.40 7.11
N LEU A 7 -6.79 56.14 7.08
CA LEU A 7 -7.38 54.83 7.40
C LEU A 7 -7.78 54.02 6.15
N SER A 8 -7.75 54.62 4.96
CA SER A 8 -8.10 53.97 3.69
C SER A 8 -6.96 53.11 3.11
N GLY A 9 -5.70 53.37 3.50
CA GLY A 9 -4.53 52.65 3.00
C GLY A 9 -4.21 51.32 3.70
N GLN A 10 -4.88 51.00 4.81
CA GLN A 10 -4.65 49.77 5.58
C GLN A 10 -5.69 48.67 5.34
N LEU A 11 -6.82 49.00 4.69
CA LEU A 11 -7.90 48.04 4.40
C LEU A 11 -7.68 47.26 3.09
N ASP A 12 -6.76 47.71 2.24
CA ASP A 12 -6.57 47.14 0.89
C ASP A 12 -5.53 46.01 0.83
N LEU A 13 -4.62 45.91 1.82
CA LEU A 13 -3.66 44.79 1.89
C LEU A 13 -4.30 43.47 2.36
N ALA A 14 -5.47 43.52 2.99
CA ALA A 14 -6.19 42.33 3.44
C ALA A 14 -7.05 41.69 2.33
N GLN A 15 -7.37 42.42 1.25
CA GLN A 15 -8.26 41.94 0.18
C GLN A 15 -7.52 41.28 -0.99
N MET A 16 -6.19 41.39 -1.07
CA MET A 16 -5.39 40.74 -2.13
C MET A 16 -5.07 39.26 -1.88
N ASN A 17 -5.53 38.67 -0.78
CA ASN A 17 -5.35 37.24 -0.48
C ASN A 17 -6.62 36.39 -0.75
N ALA A 18 -7.67 36.97 -1.35
CA ALA A 18 -8.96 36.30 -1.51
C ALA A 18 -9.08 35.43 -2.77
N THR A 19 -8.01 35.22 -3.53
CA THR A 19 -8.06 34.37 -4.74
C THR A 19 -6.86 33.42 -4.81
N GLN A 20 -6.84 32.38 -3.96
CA GLN A 20 -6.49 30.96 -4.24
C GLN A 20 -6.18 30.21 -2.92
N PRO A 21 -6.44 28.88 -2.77
CA PRO A 21 -6.91 27.89 -3.74
C PRO A 21 -7.82 26.79 -3.13
N ALA A 22 -9.13 27.03 -2.98
CA ALA A 22 -10.05 25.95 -2.56
C ALA A 22 -10.10 24.76 -3.55
N GLY A 23 -9.55 24.94 -4.76
CA GLY A 23 -9.31 23.88 -5.75
C GLY A 23 -8.04 23.08 -5.48
N LEU A 24 -6.91 23.71 -5.14
CA LEU A 24 -5.64 22.99 -4.92
C LEU A 24 -5.70 22.13 -3.64
N GLU A 25 -6.40 22.58 -2.61
CA GLU A 25 -6.58 21.81 -1.38
C GLU A 25 -7.45 20.55 -1.61
N ARG A 26 -8.49 20.67 -2.44
CA ARG A 26 -9.33 19.54 -2.88
C ARG A 26 -8.57 18.56 -3.76
N VAL A 27 -7.75 19.06 -4.69
CA VAL A 27 -6.91 18.24 -5.58
C VAL A 27 -5.86 17.48 -4.75
N GLN A 28 -5.19 18.14 -3.80
CA GLN A 28 -4.27 17.48 -2.87
C GLN A 28 -4.97 16.43 -1.98
N GLY A 29 -6.22 16.67 -1.57
CA GLY A 29 -7.01 15.69 -0.82
C GLY A 29 -7.34 14.43 -1.63
N LEU A 30 -7.69 14.60 -2.91
CA LEU A 30 -7.98 13.49 -3.84
C LEU A 30 -6.71 12.69 -4.19
N GLU A 31 -5.58 13.35 -4.41
CA GLU A 31 -4.29 12.69 -4.65
C GLU A 31 -3.84 11.85 -3.45
N LYS A 32 -3.94 12.39 -2.23
CA LYS A 32 -3.63 11.65 -1.00
C LYS A 32 -4.54 10.44 -0.80
N ALA A 33 -5.84 10.58 -1.12
CA ALA A 33 -6.78 9.46 -1.05
C ALA A 33 -6.44 8.36 -2.07
N GLY A 34 -6.08 8.73 -3.31
CA GLY A 34 -5.64 7.79 -4.35
C GLY A 34 -4.32 7.09 -4.01
N GLN A 35 -3.35 7.81 -3.43
CA GLN A 35 -2.09 7.24 -2.95
C GLN A 35 -2.33 6.22 -1.84
N LYS A 36 -3.12 6.56 -0.83
CA LYS A 36 -3.47 5.65 0.27
C LYS A 36 -4.18 4.38 -0.23
N SER A 37 -5.04 4.51 -1.24
CA SER A 37 -5.68 3.36 -1.87
C SER A 37 -4.68 2.47 -2.62
N THR A 38 -3.67 3.07 -3.27
CA THR A 38 -2.65 2.33 -4.03
C THR A 38 -1.76 1.54 -3.07
N GLU A 39 -1.29 2.17 -2.00
CA GLU A 39 -0.49 1.53 -0.94
C GLU A 39 -1.26 0.38 -0.28
N ALA A 40 -2.56 0.56 -0.03
CA ALA A 40 -3.40 -0.50 0.53
C ALA A 40 -3.54 -1.70 -0.43
N MET A 41 -3.68 -1.45 -1.73
CA MET A 41 -3.75 -2.52 -2.74
C MET A 41 -2.40 -3.24 -2.89
N HIS A 42 -1.29 -2.51 -2.90
CA HIS A 42 0.05 -3.09 -2.91
C HIS A 42 0.25 -4.03 -1.72
N LYS A 43 -0.08 -3.55 -0.52
CA LYS A 43 0.01 -4.36 0.70
C LYS A 43 -0.89 -5.59 0.65
N ALA A 44 -2.12 -5.46 0.17
CA ALA A 44 -3.02 -6.60 -0.02
C ALA A 44 -2.45 -7.62 -1.04
N GLY A 45 -1.81 -7.13 -2.11
CA GLY A 45 -1.09 -7.96 -3.08
C GLY A 45 0.05 -8.75 -2.43
N GLN A 46 0.89 -8.08 -1.62
CA GLN A 46 1.98 -8.72 -0.88
C GLN A 46 1.48 -9.79 0.10
N GLU A 47 0.41 -9.50 0.84
CA GLU A 47 -0.18 -10.46 1.79
C GLU A 47 -0.78 -11.67 1.07
N PHE A 48 -1.47 -11.44 -0.04
CA PHE A 48 -2.02 -12.52 -0.86
C PHE A 48 -0.92 -13.40 -1.48
N GLU A 49 0.13 -12.78 -2.01
CA GLU A 49 1.25 -13.49 -2.59
C GLU A 49 2.03 -14.29 -1.54
N ALA A 50 2.19 -13.76 -0.32
CA ALA A 50 2.80 -14.50 0.79
C ALA A 50 1.97 -15.73 1.15
N TYR A 51 0.64 -15.58 1.23
CA TYR A 51 -0.26 -16.71 1.45
C TYR A 51 -0.13 -17.76 0.34
N PHE A 52 -0.13 -17.33 -0.91
CA PHE A 52 -0.02 -18.21 -2.07
C PHE A 52 1.31 -18.97 -2.09
N ILE A 53 2.45 -18.31 -1.85
CA ILE A 53 3.76 -18.96 -1.80
C ILE A 53 3.81 -19.97 -0.64
N SER A 54 3.30 -19.61 0.53
CA SER A 54 3.23 -20.54 1.68
C SER A 54 2.41 -21.79 1.33
N TYR A 55 1.25 -21.61 0.69
CA TYR A 55 0.42 -22.70 0.21
C TYR A 55 1.13 -23.55 -0.85
N LEU A 56 1.82 -22.91 -1.79
CA LEU A 56 2.55 -23.58 -2.87
C LEU A 56 3.66 -24.46 -2.31
N ILE A 57 4.47 -23.95 -1.38
CA ILE A 57 5.54 -24.72 -0.70
C ILE A 57 4.93 -25.93 0.02
N GLY A 58 3.81 -25.73 0.72
CA GLY A 58 3.07 -26.82 1.37
C GLY A 58 2.65 -27.90 0.37
N LYS A 59 2.08 -27.52 -0.78
CA LYS A 59 1.68 -28.45 -1.85
C LYS A 59 2.85 -29.14 -2.52
N MET A 60 3.97 -28.44 -2.73
CA MET A 60 5.19 -29.07 -3.24
C MET A 60 5.70 -30.15 -2.28
N ARG A 61 5.68 -29.89 -0.96
CA ARG A 61 6.11 -30.84 0.06
C ARG A 61 5.24 -32.10 0.10
N GLU A 62 3.93 -31.97 -0.12
CA GLU A 62 3.02 -33.12 -0.22
C GLU A 62 3.40 -34.09 -1.34
N THR A 63 4.10 -33.63 -2.38
CA THR A 63 4.55 -34.48 -3.50
C THR A 63 5.83 -35.27 -3.21
N VAL A 64 6.54 -34.95 -2.11
CA VAL A 64 7.76 -35.66 -1.71
C VAL A 64 7.40 -36.91 -0.90
N PRO A 65 7.90 -38.12 -1.27
CA PRO A 65 7.62 -39.35 -0.54
C PRO A 65 8.03 -39.24 0.94
N LYS A 66 7.11 -39.60 1.85
CA LYS A 66 7.40 -39.64 3.29
C LYS A 66 8.23 -40.88 3.61
N GLY A 67 9.31 -40.72 4.39
CA GLY A 67 10.12 -41.82 4.89
C GLY A 67 9.37 -42.68 5.93
N LEU A 68 10.02 -43.75 6.41
CA LEU A 68 9.44 -44.76 7.31
C LEU A 68 8.90 -44.22 8.66
N LEU A 69 9.25 -42.98 9.03
CA LEU A 69 8.81 -42.32 10.25
C LEU A 69 7.88 -41.15 9.90
N ASP A 70 6.63 -41.22 10.34
CA ASP A 70 5.66 -40.13 10.18
C ASP A 70 5.89 -39.05 11.25
N ARG A 71 6.58 -37.98 10.87
CA ARG A 71 6.99 -36.90 11.77
C ARG A 71 5.88 -35.86 11.94
N LYS A 72 4.76 -36.26 12.54
CA LYS A 72 3.56 -35.40 12.71
C LYS A 72 3.83 -34.08 13.43
N GLY A 73 4.74 -34.06 14.42
CA GLY A 73 5.12 -32.83 15.13
C GLY A 73 5.89 -31.81 14.30
N GLU A 74 6.62 -32.26 13.26
CA GLU A 74 7.41 -31.38 12.39
C GLU A 74 6.53 -30.63 11.39
N GLN A 75 5.35 -31.15 11.06
CA GLN A 75 4.45 -30.53 10.08
C GLN A 75 3.97 -29.14 10.52
N VAL A 76 3.70 -28.97 11.83
CA VAL A 76 3.33 -27.66 12.38
C VAL A 76 4.51 -26.69 12.30
N TRP A 77 5.72 -27.14 12.63
CA TRP A 77 6.92 -26.31 12.51
C TRP A 77 7.17 -25.87 11.06
N TYR A 78 7.03 -26.78 10.10
CA TYR A 78 7.14 -26.45 8.68
C TYR A 78 6.10 -25.44 8.23
N SER A 79 4.87 -25.50 8.73
CA SER A 79 3.86 -24.49 8.37
C SER A 79 4.23 -23.08 8.81
N PHE A 80 4.79 -22.91 10.01
CA PHE A 80 5.27 -21.59 10.47
C PHE A 80 6.51 -21.15 9.71
N TYR A 81 7.41 -22.08 9.41
CA TYR A 81 8.59 -21.80 8.61
C TYR A 81 8.22 -21.35 7.18
N ASP A 82 7.31 -22.07 6.53
CA ASP A 82 6.85 -21.79 5.18
C ASP A 82 6.12 -20.43 5.11
N GLN A 83 5.39 -20.04 6.15
CA GLN A 83 4.76 -18.71 6.25
C GLN A 83 5.80 -17.58 6.33
N GLU A 84 6.82 -17.72 7.18
CA GLU A 84 7.83 -16.66 7.34
C GLU A 84 8.71 -16.53 6.09
N ILE A 85 9.11 -17.66 5.49
CA ILE A 85 9.83 -17.66 4.23
C ILE A 85 9.01 -17.00 3.13
N ALA A 86 7.72 -17.32 3.03
CA ALA A 86 6.85 -16.71 2.03
C ALA A 86 6.72 -15.20 2.20
N LYS A 87 6.61 -14.71 3.44
CA LYS A 87 6.56 -13.28 3.76
C LYS A 87 7.85 -12.56 3.42
N LEU A 88 9.01 -13.15 3.74
CA LEU A 88 10.31 -12.59 3.36
C LEU A 88 10.51 -12.61 1.84
N ALA A 89 10.05 -13.67 1.17
CA ALA A 89 10.12 -13.80 -0.28
C ALA A 89 9.32 -12.69 -0.98
N THR A 90 8.09 -12.41 -0.54
CA THR A 90 7.30 -11.30 -1.10
C THR A 90 7.92 -9.94 -0.86
N GLN A 91 8.49 -9.69 0.31
CA GLN A 91 9.21 -8.44 0.59
C GLN A 91 10.44 -8.26 -0.32
N ALA A 92 11.09 -9.34 -0.72
CA ALA A 92 12.24 -9.34 -1.63
C ALA A 92 11.86 -9.27 -3.12
N GLY A 93 10.56 -9.33 -3.47
CA GLY A 93 10.07 -9.23 -4.85
C GLY A 93 9.14 -10.38 -5.28
N GLY A 94 9.04 -11.45 -4.50
CA GLY A 94 8.07 -12.53 -4.70
C GLY A 94 8.20 -13.24 -6.05
N ILE A 95 7.06 -13.71 -6.55
CA ILE A 95 6.88 -14.35 -7.86
C ILE A 95 6.19 -13.41 -8.88
N GLY A 96 5.84 -12.19 -8.48
CA GLY A 96 5.30 -11.12 -9.33
C GLY A 96 3.79 -10.89 -9.20
N LEU A 97 3.12 -11.51 -8.23
CA LEU A 97 1.67 -11.36 -8.07
C LEU A 97 1.30 -9.99 -7.48
N THR A 98 2.11 -9.47 -6.56
CA THR A 98 2.00 -8.08 -6.08
C THR A 98 2.13 -7.10 -7.24
N ALA A 99 3.15 -7.26 -8.09
CA ALA A 99 3.38 -6.40 -9.25
C ALA A 99 2.21 -6.45 -10.25
N PHE A 100 1.56 -7.61 -10.40
CA PHE A 100 0.35 -7.74 -11.21
C PHE A 100 -0.82 -6.92 -10.63
N VAL A 101 -1.02 -6.97 -9.31
CA VAL A 101 -2.04 -6.16 -8.63
C VAL A 101 -1.75 -4.68 -8.80
N ASP A 102 -0.49 -4.25 -8.63
CA ASP A 102 -0.08 -2.87 -8.80
C ASP A 102 -0.35 -2.37 -10.23
N ALA A 103 0.06 -3.14 -11.24
CA ALA A 103 -0.19 -2.82 -12.65
C ALA A 103 -1.70 -2.76 -12.97
N TYR A 104 -2.52 -3.62 -12.36
CA TYR A 104 -3.97 -3.57 -12.52
C TYR A 104 -4.56 -2.29 -11.91
N VAL A 105 -4.10 -1.89 -10.72
CA VAL A 105 -4.56 -0.66 -10.07
C VAL A 105 -4.15 0.57 -10.87
N GLU A 106 -2.94 0.61 -11.40
CA GLU A 106 -2.47 1.71 -12.26
C GLU A 106 -3.28 1.84 -13.54
N LYS A 107 -3.64 0.72 -14.18
CA LYS A 107 -4.44 0.71 -15.41
C LYS A 107 -5.89 1.17 -15.20
N ASN A 108 -6.44 0.98 -14.01
CA ASN A 108 -7.84 1.27 -13.69
C ASN A 108 -8.04 2.49 -12.76
N LYS A 109 -6.98 3.31 -12.59
CA LYS A 109 -7.09 4.66 -12.03
C LYS A 109 -7.68 5.63 -13.04
#